data_AF-A0A8H9GZR8-F1
#
_entry.id   AF-A0A8H9GZR8-F1
#
_cell.length_a   1.000
_cell.length_b   1.000
_cell.length_c   1.000
_cell.angle_alpha   90.00
_cell.angle_beta   90.00
_cell.angle_gamma   90.00
#
_symmetry.space_group_name_H-M   'P 1'
#
loop_
_entity.id
_entity.type
_entity.pdbx_description
1 polymer ?
#
loop_
_entity_poly.entity_id
_entity_poly.type
_entity_poly.pdbx_seq_one_letter_code
_entity_poly.pdbx_strand_id
1 'polypeptide(L)'
;MTTRLRVTLSPMTLVGATEATAWPGIPVPRTPEPLDPAEAYLVDRARDGDRDAAHRLGRLCAERDDRLGARHWWERAARAGNVDSAYNLGLWHRTHGTTEEAIGWFELAAATGDADAATNLASLLLERRGDTDGARTWFERAAEDGSRHAARRLALLCEDQGDGIAARRWHFRAAVDGDLRSAHDLGFLGYAAGDEPEALHWWEYAARGGHAEAAYHMALLLHAARDENGAEAFYRLAARADHPGAAFRLGDMALCRGDLHTARVCFERAAETGRSDARRMAGLVCARMDDKAATAHWYGRAAADDPEAAFRFGLLLVAEHNDLKGGRHWFRRAAERGHHGAMVELRTLLPLLGASPETEECLLDPAAPYWSRPAEPGQAARAELAVAAARRRGDPAAEPADLVEILGTWDLVTGDPVTGDLITADLFTGGLFTGGLGAGDPVTGDLGAGSLSSADVPSGPLPAGNQVGAADTVGWLARASGVHRAAIEHLGLVRATLLRPGTAPWPTPAEVEHVLGTARDLRRRLGLR
;
A
#
# COMPACT_ATOMS: atom_id res chain seq x y z
N MET A 1 -11.90 -18.05 -37.21
CA MET A 1 -10.74 -17.56 -36.44
C MET A 1 -10.42 -16.15 -36.93
N THR A 2 -11.08 -15.15 -36.36
CA THR A 2 -10.92 -13.73 -36.68
C THR A 2 -9.97 -13.12 -35.66
N THR A 3 -8.69 -13.06 -36.01
CA THR A 3 -7.67 -12.41 -35.17
C THR A 3 -7.88 -10.90 -35.21
N ARG A 4 -8.59 -10.35 -34.21
CA ARG A 4 -8.70 -8.90 -33.98
C ARG A 4 -7.33 -8.41 -33.48
N LEU A 5 -6.59 -7.70 -34.33
CA LEU A 5 -5.38 -6.99 -33.91
C LEU A 5 -5.79 -5.74 -33.13
N ARG A 6 -5.48 -5.69 -31.83
CA ARG A 6 -5.50 -4.46 -31.03
C ARG A 6 -4.40 -3.54 -31.55
N VAL A 7 -4.75 -2.57 -32.39
CA VAL A 7 -3.85 -1.46 -32.73
C VAL A 7 -3.76 -0.55 -31.51
N THR A 8 -2.66 -0.64 -30.77
CA THR A 8 -2.35 0.27 -29.67
C THR A 8 -1.83 1.59 -30.23
N LEU A 9 -2.65 2.65 -30.21
CA LEU A 9 -2.23 4.00 -30.53
C LEU A 9 -1.59 4.64 -29.28
N SER A 10 -0.29 4.94 -29.34
CA SER A 10 0.41 5.67 -28.26
C SER A 10 0.01 7.15 -28.24
N PRO A 11 -0.26 7.75 -27.07
CA PRO A 11 -0.49 9.19 -26.95
C PRO A 11 0.84 9.94 -26.97
N MET A 12 0.94 11.03 -27.73
CA MET A 12 2.09 11.94 -27.68
C MET A 12 1.67 13.33 -27.22
N THR A 13 2.47 13.86 -26.29
CA THR A 13 2.31 15.11 -25.55
C THR A 13 2.38 16.33 -26.48
N LEU A 14 1.41 17.23 -26.36
CA LEU A 14 1.32 18.46 -27.14
C LEU A 14 2.19 19.54 -26.48
N VAL A 15 3.37 19.81 -27.06
CA VAL A 15 4.13 21.04 -26.75
C VAL A 15 3.74 22.07 -27.80
N GLY A 16 3.16 23.18 -27.33
CA GLY A 16 2.65 24.25 -28.19
C GLY A 16 3.75 25.01 -28.92
N ALA A 17 3.42 25.50 -30.12
CA ALA A 17 4.05 26.67 -30.70
C ALA A 17 3.15 27.25 -31.80
N THR A 18 3.02 28.57 -31.74
CA THR A 18 2.28 29.49 -32.60
C THR A 18 2.87 29.61 -34.00
N GLU A 19 2.08 30.23 -34.89
CA GLU A 19 2.28 30.40 -36.34
C GLU A 19 3.67 30.85 -36.82
N ALA A 20 3.96 30.40 -38.05
CA ALA A 20 4.78 31.01 -39.09
C ALA A 20 6.32 31.05 -38.90
N THR A 21 6.98 29.95 -39.29
CA THR A 21 8.28 30.01 -40.00
C THR A 21 8.38 28.87 -41.02
N ALA A 22 8.65 29.23 -42.27
CA ALA A 22 8.88 28.29 -43.37
C ALA A 22 10.27 27.66 -43.27
N TRP A 23 10.36 26.34 -43.28
CA TRP A 23 11.62 25.59 -43.41
C TRP A 23 11.76 25.04 -44.85
N PRO A 24 12.95 25.08 -45.48
CA PRO A 24 13.15 24.53 -46.81
C PRO A 24 13.53 23.03 -46.73
N GLY A 25 12.90 22.23 -47.61
CA GLY A 25 13.52 21.06 -48.23
C GLY A 25 13.59 19.77 -47.42
N ILE A 26 12.46 19.07 -47.27
CA ILE A 26 12.43 17.60 -47.27
C ILE A 26 11.87 17.20 -48.64
N PRO A 27 12.51 16.33 -49.43
CA PRO A 27 11.93 15.87 -50.69
C PRO A 27 10.68 15.06 -50.35
N VAL A 28 9.51 15.63 -50.65
CA VAL A 28 8.25 14.89 -50.65
C VAL A 28 8.34 13.86 -51.77
N PRO A 29 8.21 12.54 -51.52
CA PRO A 29 7.96 11.63 -52.61
C PRO A 29 6.55 11.91 -53.14
N ARG A 30 6.45 12.81 -54.12
CA ARG A 30 5.22 13.05 -54.89
C ARG A 30 5.16 12.08 -56.06
N THR A 31 4.99 10.82 -55.73
CA THR A 31 4.16 9.89 -56.50
C THR A 31 3.51 8.99 -55.46
N PRO A 32 2.19 9.02 -55.25
CA PRO A 32 1.54 7.95 -54.48
C PRO A 32 1.96 6.64 -55.15
N GLU A 33 2.52 5.70 -54.39
CA GLU A 33 2.72 4.35 -54.91
C GLU A 33 1.40 3.90 -55.55
N PRO A 34 1.43 3.34 -56.77
CA PRO A 34 0.20 2.86 -57.40
C PRO A 34 -0.43 1.84 -56.44
N LEU A 35 -1.68 2.11 -56.06
CA LEU A 35 -2.46 1.22 -55.20
C LEU A 35 -2.37 -0.20 -55.76
N ASP A 36 -2.08 -1.17 -54.90
CA ASP A 36 -2.15 -2.59 -55.25
C ASP A 36 -3.51 -2.84 -55.94
N PRO A 37 -3.59 -3.56 -57.07
CA PRO A 37 -4.86 -3.95 -57.68
C PRO A 37 -5.91 -4.47 -56.69
N ALA A 38 -5.48 -5.16 -55.63
CA ALA A 38 -6.36 -5.61 -54.54
C ALA A 38 -6.93 -4.43 -53.72
N GLU A 39 -6.14 -3.40 -53.46
CA GLU A 39 -6.57 -2.19 -52.75
C GLU A 39 -7.46 -1.31 -53.63
N ALA A 40 -7.13 -1.17 -54.92
CA ALA A 40 -7.98 -0.47 -55.90
C ALA A 40 -9.37 -1.12 -55.99
N TYR A 41 -9.43 -2.46 -55.98
CA TYR A 41 -10.69 -3.21 -55.91
C TYR A 41 -11.46 -2.94 -54.61
N LEU A 42 -10.78 -2.93 -53.46
CA LEU A 42 -11.42 -2.58 -52.18
C LEU A 42 -11.98 -1.16 -52.18
N VAL A 43 -11.27 -0.18 -52.76
CA VAL A 43 -11.72 1.21 -52.87
C VAL A 43 -13.02 1.31 -53.67
N ASP A 44 -13.11 0.61 -54.80
CA ASP A 44 -14.30 0.60 -55.64
C ASP A 44 -15.50 -0.01 -54.89
N ARG A 45 -15.32 -1.18 -54.29
CA ARG A 45 -16.34 -1.84 -53.46
C ARG A 45 -16.80 -0.97 -52.28
N ALA A 46 -15.86 -0.32 -51.59
CA ALA A 46 -16.17 0.58 -50.49
C ALA A 46 -16.89 1.86 -50.95
N ARG A 47 -16.66 2.31 -52.18
CA ARG A 47 -17.42 3.41 -52.80
C ARG A 47 -18.86 3.02 -53.07
N ASP A 48 -19.07 1.78 -53.51
CA ASP A 48 -20.40 1.17 -53.73
C ASP A 48 -21.16 0.83 -52.44
N GLY A 49 -20.58 1.14 -51.27
CA GLY A 49 -21.23 0.95 -49.97
C GLY A 49 -20.94 -0.40 -49.31
N ASP A 50 -19.99 -1.19 -49.83
CA ASP A 50 -19.54 -2.42 -49.19
C ASP A 50 -18.83 -2.11 -47.86
N ARG A 51 -19.52 -2.42 -46.76
CA ARG A 51 -19.09 -2.12 -45.40
C ARG A 51 -17.82 -2.87 -45.00
N ASP A 52 -17.60 -4.08 -45.52
CA ASP A 52 -16.45 -4.91 -45.16
C ASP A 52 -15.22 -4.49 -45.96
N ALA A 53 -15.41 -4.08 -47.23
CA ALA A 53 -14.35 -3.45 -48.00
C ALA A 53 -13.89 -2.13 -47.36
N ALA A 54 -14.83 -1.28 -46.94
CA ALA A 54 -14.53 -0.05 -46.22
C ALA A 54 -13.82 -0.32 -44.88
N HIS A 55 -14.23 -1.33 -44.10
CA HIS A 55 -13.54 -1.71 -42.87
C HIS A 55 -12.08 -2.14 -43.12
N ARG A 56 -11.85 -2.96 -44.16
CA ARG A 56 -10.50 -3.42 -44.54
C ARG A 56 -9.60 -2.27 -44.98
N LEU A 57 -10.12 -1.31 -45.74
CA LEU A 57 -9.36 -0.10 -46.10
C LEU A 57 -9.00 0.73 -44.86
N GLY A 58 -9.94 0.88 -43.92
CA GLY A 58 -9.67 1.58 -42.67
C GLY A 58 -8.55 0.92 -41.86
N ARG A 59 -8.51 -0.42 -41.84
CA ARG A 59 -7.40 -1.17 -41.24
C ARG A 59 -6.06 -0.96 -41.97
N LEU A 60 -6.04 -1.03 -43.29
CA LEU A 60 -4.82 -0.80 -44.08
C LEU A 60 -4.27 0.62 -43.87
N CYS A 61 -5.14 1.63 -43.84
CA CYS A 61 -4.76 3.00 -43.51
C CYS A 61 -4.17 3.08 -42.10
N ALA A 62 -4.77 2.42 -41.11
CA ALA A 62 -4.26 2.41 -39.73
C ALA A 62 -2.89 1.72 -39.63
N GLU A 63 -2.67 0.62 -40.36
CA GLU A 63 -1.38 -0.09 -40.43
C GLU A 63 -0.28 0.78 -41.07
N ARG A 64 -0.66 1.71 -41.95
CA ARG A 64 0.24 2.71 -42.57
C ARG A 64 0.37 4.01 -41.75
N ASP A 65 -0.19 4.07 -40.53
CA ASP A 65 -0.31 5.28 -39.69
C ASP A 65 -1.03 6.46 -40.39
N ASP A 66 -1.81 6.18 -41.43
CA ASP A 66 -2.75 7.14 -42.03
C ASP A 66 -4.04 7.18 -41.22
N ARG A 67 -4.00 7.96 -40.14
CA ARG A 67 -5.10 8.06 -39.16
C ARG A 67 -6.35 8.71 -39.75
N LEU A 68 -6.19 9.65 -40.68
CA LEU A 68 -7.31 10.35 -41.30
C LEU A 68 -7.99 9.44 -42.32
N GLY A 69 -7.22 8.71 -43.14
CA GLY A 69 -7.75 7.68 -44.02
C GLY A 69 -8.44 6.55 -43.25
N ALA A 70 -7.85 6.11 -42.12
CA ALA A 70 -8.45 5.08 -41.27
C ALA A 70 -9.81 5.53 -40.73
N ARG A 71 -9.88 6.74 -40.15
CA ARG A 71 -11.13 7.33 -39.68
C ARG A 71 -12.17 7.44 -40.80
N HIS A 72 -11.78 7.95 -41.97
CA HIS A 72 -12.68 8.14 -43.10
C HIS A 72 -13.34 6.82 -43.53
N TRP A 73 -12.54 5.77 -43.71
CA TRP A 73 -13.04 4.47 -44.14
C TRP A 73 -13.83 3.75 -43.05
N TRP A 74 -13.40 3.83 -41.79
CA TRP A 74 -14.19 3.31 -40.67
C TRP A 74 -15.53 4.02 -40.51
N GLU A 75 -15.60 5.34 -40.71
CA GLU A 75 -16.86 6.10 -40.65
C GLU A 75 -17.86 5.64 -41.72
N ARG A 76 -17.38 5.42 -42.95
CA ARG A 76 -18.19 4.85 -44.03
C ARG A 76 -18.68 3.43 -43.68
N ALA A 77 -17.79 2.58 -43.20
CA ALA A 77 -18.11 1.21 -42.81
C ALA A 77 -19.12 1.17 -41.64
N ALA A 78 -18.91 1.99 -40.61
CA ALA A 78 -19.77 2.06 -39.43
C ALA A 78 -21.18 2.57 -39.78
N ARG A 79 -21.29 3.61 -40.63
CA ARG A 79 -22.59 4.08 -41.16
C ARG A 79 -23.31 3.02 -41.99
N ALA A 80 -22.56 2.15 -42.67
CA ALA A 80 -23.10 0.98 -43.36
C ALA A 80 -23.33 -0.24 -42.44
N GLY A 81 -23.27 -0.06 -41.12
CA GLY A 81 -23.59 -1.07 -40.11
C GLY A 81 -22.46 -2.07 -39.81
N ASN A 82 -21.20 -1.72 -40.08
CA ASN A 82 -20.05 -2.54 -39.65
C ASN A 82 -19.69 -2.23 -38.18
N VAL A 83 -19.92 -3.22 -37.30
CA VAL A 83 -19.73 -3.12 -35.84
C VAL A 83 -18.27 -2.89 -35.45
N ASP A 84 -17.33 -3.60 -36.08
CA ASP A 84 -15.90 -3.46 -35.78
C ASP A 84 -15.39 -2.05 -36.10
N SER A 85 -15.93 -1.41 -37.14
CA SER A 85 -15.60 -0.02 -37.50
C SER A 85 -16.22 0.98 -36.54
N ALA A 86 -17.46 0.75 -36.07
CA ALA A 86 -18.06 1.58 -35.01
C ALA A 86 -17.22 1.50 -33.72
N TYR A 87 -16.79 0.30 -33.32
CA TYR A 87 -15.88 0.13 -32.19
C TYR A 87 -14.55 0.88 -32.38
N ASN A 88 -13.91 0.75 -33.56
CA ASN A 88 -12.65 1.43 -33.86
C ASN A 88 -12.79 2.96 -33.84
N LEU A 89 -13.92 3.50 -34.34
CA LEU A 89 -14.22 4.93 -34.23
C LEU A 89 -14.40 5.35 -32.77
N GLY A 90 -15.08 4.56 -31.95
CA GLY A 90 -15.20 4.81 -30.51
C GLY A 90 -13.84 4.96 -29.83
N LEU A 91 -12.89 4.06 -30.14
CA LEU A 91 -11.52 4.15 -29.64
C LEU A 91 -10.76 5.39 -30.16
N TRP A 92 -10.94 5.72 -31.45
CA TRP A 92 -10.34 6.89 -32.07
C TRP A 92 -10.83 8.18 -31.40
N HIS A 93 -12.14 8.34 -31.23
CA HIS A 93 -12.74 9.51 -30.60
C HIS A 93 -12.38 9.63 -29.11
N ARG A 94 -12.29 8.50 -28.39
CA ARG A 94 -11.84 8.47 -26.99
C ARG A 94 -10.42 9.00 -26.82
N THR A 95 -9.53 8.70 -27.77
CA THR A 95 -8.12 9.13 -27.71
C THR A 95 -7.90 10.57 -28.18
N HIS A 96 -8.77 11.10 -29.04
CA HIS A 96 -8.64 12.43 -29.63
C HIS A 96 -9.62 13.47 -29.02
N GLY A 97 -10.14 13.21 -27.82
CA GLY A 97 -10.85 14.20 -26.99
C GLY A 97 -12.33 14.46 -27.36
N THR A 98 -12.92 13.66 -28.25
CA THR A 98 -14.32 13.78 -28.67
C THR A 98 -15.18 12.72 -27.97
N THR A 99 -15.23 12.82 -26.64
CA THR A 99 -15.88 11.85 -25.74
C THR A 99 -17.33 11.54 -26.12
N GLU A 100 -18.13 12.55 -26.48
CA GLU A 100 -19.53 12.35 -26.84
C GLU A 100 -19.70 11.56 -28.14
N GLU A 101 -18.82 11.80 -29.13
CA GLU A 101 -18.80 11.00 -30.35
C GLU A 101 -18.36 9.56 -30.06
N ALA A 102 -17.40 9.38 -29.14
CA ALA A 102 -16.99 8.05 -28.70
C ALA A 102 -18.14 7.27 -28.06
N ILE A 103 -18.95 7.92 -27.21
CA ILE A 103 -20.14 7.33 -26.59
C ILE A 103 -21.11 6.86 -27.67
N GLY A 104 -21.47 7.71 -28.63
CA GLY A 104 -22.41 7.33 -29.70
C GLY A 104 -21.93 6.15 -30.56
N TRP A 105 -20.63 6.10 -30.88
CA TRP A 105 -20.06 4.98 -31.62
C TRP A 105 -19.99 3.69 -30.82
N PHE A 106 -19.67 3.77 -29.53
CA PHE A 106 -19.70 2.60 -28.65
C PHE A 106 -21.13 2.13 -28.37
N GLU A 107 -22.11 3.02 -28.24
CA GLU A 107 -23.54 2.67 -28.14
C GLU A 107 -23.99 1.86 -29.36
N LEU A 108 -23.62 2.30 -30.57
CA LEU A 108 -23.94 1.59 -31.80
C LEU A 108 -23.34 0.17 -31.81
N ALA A 109 -22.06 0.03 -31.43
CA ALA A 109 -21.41 -1.27 -31.39
C ALA A 109 -21.97 -2.17 -30.25
N ALA A 110 -22.17 -1.61 -29.06
CA ALA A 110 -22.68 -2.31 -27.89
C ALA A 110 -24.13 -2.80 -28.08
N ALA A 111 -24.96 -2.03 -28.79
CA ALA A 111 -26.33 -2.43 -29.13
C ALA A 111 -26.39 -3.77 -29.87
N THR A 112 -25.37 -4.08 -30.67
CA THR A 112 -25.25 -5.34 -31.43
C THR A 112 -24.70 -6.52 -30.62
N GLY A 113 -24.38 -6.33 -29.34
CA GLY A 113 -23.82 -7.36 -28.46
C GLY A 113 -22.29 -7.41 -28.42
N ASP A 114 -21.58 -6.38 -28.92
CA ASP A 114 -20.13 -6.32 -28.75
C ASP A 114 -19.78 -5.98 -27.28
N ALA A 115 -19.32 -6.98 -26.53
CA ALA A 115 -19.03 -6.85 -25.11
C ALA A 115 -17.86 -5.90 -24.80
N ASP A 116 -16.88 -5.77 -25.70
CA ASP A 116 -15.78 -4.82 -25.54
C ASP A 116 -16.27 -3.37 -25.72
N ALA A 117 -17.16 -3.13 -26.69
CA ALA A 117 -17.83 -1.86 -26.89
C ALA A 117 -18.68 -1.48 -25.67
N ALA A 118 -19.51 -2.42 -25.18
CA ALA A 118 -20.34 -2.24 -24.00
C ALA A 118 -19.49 -1.90 -22.75
N THR A 119 -18.35 -2.58 -22.58
CA THR A 119 -17.43 -2.31 -21.47
C THR A 119 -16.81 -0.90 -21.56
N ASN A 120 -16.39 -0.48 -22.75
CA ASN A 120 -15.84 0.86 -22.98
C ASN A 120 -16.90 1.95 -22.81
N LEU A 121 -18.12 1.72 -23.29
CA LEU A 121 -19.26 2.61 -23.11
C LEU A 121 -19.54 2.82 -21.63
N ALA A 122 -19.67 1.72 -20.87
CA ALA A 122 -19.93 1.79 -19.43
C ALA A 122 -18.86 2.59 -18.68
N SER A 123 -17.58 2.41 -19.02
CA SER A 123 -16.49 3.21 -18.43
C SER A 123 -16.61 4.70 -18.76
N LEU A 124 -16.97 5.04 -20.01
CA LEU A 124 -17.17 6.46 -20.39
C LEU A 124 -18.38 7.08 -19.70
N LEU A 125 -19.50 6.35 -19.57
CA LEU A 125 -20.67 6.83 -18.85
C LEU A 125 -20.34 7.17 -17.39
N LEU A 126 -19.57 6.31 -16.72
CA LEU A 126 -19.12 6.54 -15.36
C LEU A 126 -18.15 7.74 -15.26
N GLU A 127 -17.10 7.75 -16.08
CA GLU A 127 -16.03 8.76 -16.01
C GLU A 127 -16.47 10.17 -16.43
N ARG A 128 -17.45 10.27 -17.34
CA ARG A 128 -17.76 11.54 -18.03
C ARG A 128 -19.11 12.09 -17.67
N ARG A 129 -20.08 11.21 -17.38
CA ARG A 129 -21.43 11.62 -17.01
C ARG A 129 -21.76 11.33 -15.56
N GLY A 130 -20.93 10.56 -14.85
CA GLY A 130 -21.26 10.05 -13.51
C GLY A 130 -22.50 9.16 -13.54
N ASP A 131 -22.85 8.60 -14.71
CA ASP A 131 -24.05 7.79 -14.91
C ASP A 131 -23.77 6.35 -14.46
N THR A 132 -23.90 6.14 -13.16
CA THR A 132 -23.64 4.87 -12.52
C THR A 132 -24.62 3.78 -12.95
N ASP A 133 -25.90 4.11 -13.12
CA ASP A 133 -26.94 3.15 -13.48
C ASP A 133 -26.81 2.71 -14.94
N GLY A 134 -26.53 3.65 -15.85
CA GLY A 134 -26.23 3.36 -17.24
C GLY A 134 -24.96 2.52 -17.37
N ALA A 135 -23.89 2.87 -16.65
CA ALA A 135 -22.66 2.09 -16.63
C ALA A 135 -22.90 0.67 -16.11
N ARG A 136 -23.65 0.50 -15.01
CA ARG A 136 -24.01 -0.80 -14.45
C ARG A 136 -24.71 -1.67 -15.48
N THR A 137 -25.73 -1.13 -16.16
CA THR A 137 -26.51 -1.86 -17.17
C THR A 137 -25.62 -2.40 -18.30
N TRP A 138 -24.71 -1.58 -18.81
CA TRP A 138 -23.80 -1.99 -19.88
C TRP A 138 -22.71 -2.95 -19.41
N PHE A 139 -22.19 -2.80 -18.20
CA PHE A 139 -21.28 -3.78 -17.61
C PHE A 139 -21.97 -5.13 -17.37
N GLU A 140 -23.21 -5.15 -16.86
CA GLU A 140 -23.99 -6.37 -16.64
C GLU A 140 -24.16 -7.14 -17.95
N ARG A 141 -24.63 -6.47 -19.00
CA ARG A 141 -24.78 -7.09 -20.33
C ARG A 141 -23.46 -7.68 -20.84
N ALA A 142 -22.37 -6.90 -20.79
CA ALA A 142 -21.07 -7.37 -21.24
C ALA A 142 -20.53 -8.56 -20.40
N ALA A 143 -20.77 -8.55 -19.09
CA ALA A 143 -20.37 -9.61 -18.18
C ALA A 143 -21.19 -10.89 -18.40
N GLU A 144 -22.48 -10.77 -18.68
CA GLU A 144 -23.36 -11.88 -19.04
C GLU A 144 -22.92 -12.56 -20.34
N ASP A 145 -22.49 -11.76 -21.32
CA ASP A 145 -21.90 -12.19 -22.59
C ASP A 145 -20.47 -12.77 -22.45
N GLY A 146 -19.94 -12.89 -21.22
CA GLY A 146 -18.67 -13.55 -20.92
C GLY A 146 -17.44 -12.63 -20.88
N SER A 147 -17.62 -11.31 -20.87
CA SER A 147 -16.49 -10.39 -20.67
C SER A 147 -16.04 -10.41 -19.20
N ARG A 148 -14.95 -11.14 -18.92
CA ARG A 148 -14.30 -11.11 -17.61
C ARG A 148 -13.89 -9.70 -17.16
N HIS A 149 -13.55 -8.83 -18.11
CA HIS A 149 -13.18 -7.44 -17.80
C HIS A 149 -14.39 -6.66 -17.31
N ALA A 150 -15.55 -6.81 -17.97
CA ALA A 150 -16.80 -6.21 -17.53
C ALA A 150 -17.25 -6.75 -16.17
N ALA A 151 -17.18 -8.07 -15.98
CA ALA A 151 -17.49 -8.71 -14.70
C ALA A 151 -16.64 -8.13 -13.56
N ARG A 152 -15.34 -7.96 -13.75
CA ARG A 152 -14.47 -7.29 -12.77
C ARG A 152 -14.87 -5.85 -12.51
N ARG A 153 -15.14 -5.05 -13.54
CA ARG A 153 -15.53 -3.62 -13.36
C ARG A 153 -16.86 -3.48 -12.65
N LEU A 154 -17.81 -4.36 -12.97
CA LEU A 154 -19.09 -4.43 -12.29
C LEU A 154 -18.93 -4.81 -10.82
N ALA A 155 -18.04 -5.76 -10.52
CA ALA A 155 -17.77 -6.16 -9.14
C ALA A 155 -17.25 -4.98 -8.31
N LEU A 156 -16.27 -4.24 -8.83
CA LEU A 156 -15.75 -3.03 -8.18
C LEU A 156 -16.84 -1.97 -7.98
N LEU A 157 -17.71 -1.77 -8.98
CA LEU A 157 -18.83 -0.84 -8.86
C LEU A 157 -19.81 -1.27 -7.76
N CYS A 158 -20.08 -2.58 -7.64
CA CYS A 158 -20.89 -3.10 -6.54
C CYS A 158 -20.23 -2.90 -5.18
N GLU A 159 -18.90 -3.02 -5.07
CA GLU A 159 -18.17 -2.72 -3.83
C GLU A 159 -18.29 -1.25 -3.43
N ASP A 160 -18.11 -0.33 -4.38
CA ASP A 160 -18.25 1.12 -4.15
C ASP A 160 -19.66 1.50 -3.68
N GLN A 161 -20.68 0.73 -4.09
CA GLN A 161 -22.07 0.87 -3.65
C GLN A 161 -22.37 0.16 -2.32
N GLY A 162 -21.42 -0.60 -1.77
CA GLY A 162 -21.61 -1.41 -0.56
C GLY A 162 -22.39 -2.72 -0.78
N ASP A 163 -22.63 -3.13 -2.03
CA ASP A 163 -23.28 -4.40 -2.37
C ASP A 163 -22.24 -5.54 -2.44
N GLY A 164 -21.81 -5.99 -1.27
CA GLY A 164 -20.80 -7.05 -1.14
C GLY A 164 -21.22 -8.40 -1.73
N ILE A 165 -22.53 -8.69 -1.81
CA ILE A 165 -23.03 -9.94 -2.37
C ILE A 165 -22.88 -9.92 -3.90
N ALA A 166 -23.32 -8.85 -4.56
CA ALA A 166 -23.15 -8.71 -5.99
C ALA A 166 -21.67 -8.61 -6.38
N ALA A 167 -20.87 -7.87 -5.60
CA ALA A 167 -19.43 -7.78 -5.79
C ALA A 167 -18.76 -9.16 -5.79
N ARG A 168 -19.01 -9.97 -4.75
CA ARG A 168 -18.47 -11.33 -4.65
C ARG A 168 -18.90 -12.20 -5.84
N ARG A 169 -20.16 -12.14 -6.24
CA ARG A 169 -20.68 -12.90 -7.39
C ARG A 169 -19.95 -12.55 -8.69
N TRP A 170 -19.75 -11.26 -8.96
CA TRP A 170 -19.12 -10.81 -10.20
C TRP A 170 -17.61 -11.01 -10.21
N HIS A 171 -16.93 -10.80 -9.07
CA HIS A 171 -15.53 -11.16 -8.94
C HIS A 171 -15.31 -12.67 -9.10
N PHE A 172 -16.18 -13.51 -8.51
CA PHE A 172 -16.13 -14.96 -8.68
C PHE A 172 -16.18 -15.35 -10.16
N ARG A 173 -17.14 -14.80 -10.91
CA ARG A 173 -17.26 -15.08 -12.35
C ARG A 173 -16.01 -14.65 -13.13
N ALA A 174 -15.49 -13.45 -12.87
CA ALA A 174 -14.26 -12.97 -13.50
C ALA A 174 -13.05 -13.84 -13.15
N ALA A 175 -12.91 -14.28 -11.90
CA ALA A 175 -11.82 -15.12 -11.43
C ALA A 175 -11.82 -16.53 -12.05
N VAL A 176 -13.00 -17.15 -12.17
CA VAL A 176 -13.18 -18.44 -12.85
C VAL A 176 -12.82 -18.33 -14.35
N ASP A 177 -13.07 -17.18 -14.97
CA ASP A 177 -12.65 -16.86 -16.35
C ASP A 177 -11.16 -16.42 -16.46
N GLY A 178 -10.39 -16.58 -15.38
CA GLY A 178 -8.94 -16.37 -15.32
C GLY A 178 -8.48 -14.97 -14.93
N ASP A 179 -9.36 -14.08 -14.45
CA ASP A 179 -8.97 -12.76 -13.95
C ASP A 179 -8.35 -12.85 -12.54
N LEU A 180 -7.02 -12.91 -12.49
CA LEU A 180 -6.28 -13.05 -11.23
C LEU A 180 -6.43 -11.87 -10.27
N ARG A 181 -6.75 -10.68 -10.79
CA ARG A 181 -7.02 -9.50 -9.95
C ARG A 181 -8.33 -9.66 -9.21
N SER A 182 -9.37 -10.18 -9.87
CA SER A 182 -10.64 -10.50 -9.21
C SER A 182 -10.51 -11.63 -8.20
N ALA A 183 -9.65 -12.64 -8.46
CA ALA A 183 -9.30 -13.62 -7.44
C ALA A 183 -8.61 -12.97 -6.23
N HIS A 184 -7.66 -12.04 -6.47
CA HIS A 184 -7.04 -11.28 -5.38
C HIS A 184 -8.05 -10.46 -4.57
N ASP A 185 -9.01 -9.82 -5.25
CA ASP A 185 -10.10 -9.06 -4.65
C ASP A 185 -11.06 -9.95 -3.84
N LEU A 186 -11.41 -11.16 -4.31
CA LEU A 186 -12.17 -12.15 -3.54
C LEU A 186 -11.47 -12.53 -2.26
N GLY A 187 -10.14 -12.66 -2.28
CA GLY A 187 -9.39 -12.98 -1.07
C GLY A 187 -9.52 -11.88 -0.01
N PHE A 188 -9.56 -10.60 -0.43
CA PHE A 188 -9.85 -9.50 0.49
C PHE A 188 -11.30 -9.49 0.98
N LEU A 189 -12.26 -9.84 0.13
CA LEU A 189 -13.67 -9.97 0.54
C LEU A 189 -13.87 -11.12 1.53
N GLY A 190 -13.14 -12.24 1.39
CA GLY A 190 -13.09 -13.32 2.37
C GLY A 190 -12.46 -12.86 3.68
N TYR A 191 -11.29 -12.22 3.61
CA TYR A 191 -10.58 -11.69 4.78
C TYR A 191 -11.43 -10.68 5.58
N ALA A 192 -12.09 -9.74 4.90
CA ALA A 192 -12.96 -8.75 5.54
C ALA A 192 -14.21 -9.39 6.19
N ALA A 193 -14.72 -10.50 5.63
CA ALA A 193 -15.81 -11.27 6.21
C ALA A 193 -15.35 -12.19 7.38
N GLY A 194 -14.04 -12.31 7.62
CA GLY A 194 -13.47 -13.27 8.56
C GLY A 194 -13.48 -14.71 8.05
N ASP A 195 -13.68 -14.91 6.74
CA ASP A 195 -13.58 -16.20 6.06
C ASP A 195 -12.13 -16.40 5.57
N GLU A 196 -11.28 -16.83 6.49
CA GLU A 196 -9.88 -17.12 6.22
C GLU A 196 -9.67 -18.25 5.18
N PRO A 197 -10.44 -19.37 5.21
CA PRO A 197 -10.37 -20.37 4.16
C PRO A 197 -10.63 -19.83 2.75
N GLU A 198 -11.63 -18.95 2.60
CA GLU A 198 -11.89 -18.30 1.32
C GLU A 198 -10.74 -17.36 0.92
N ALA A 199 -10.19 -16.59 1.86
CA ALA A 199 -9.04 -15.71 1.61
C ALA A 199 -7.82 -16.50 1.12
N LEU A 200 -7.46 -17.58 1.81
CA LEU A 200 -6.38 -18.48 1.44
C LEU A 200 -6.59 -19.10 0.06
N HIS A 201 -7.81 -19.60 -0.22
CA HIS A 201 -8.13 -20.24 -1.49
C HIS A 201 -7.91 -19.30 -2.68
N TRP A 202 -8.50 -18.10 -2.62
CA TRP A 202 -8.44 -17.17 -3.75
C TRP A 202 -7.08 -16.49 -3.90
N TRP A 203 -6.40 -16.16 -2.80
CA TRP A 203 -5.04 -15.64 -2.89
C TRP A 203 -4.06 -16.70 -3.37
N GLU A 204 -4.21 -17.97 -2.98
CA GLU A 204 -3.40 -19.05 -3.52
C GLU A 204 -3.64 -19.24 -5.03
N TYR A 205 -4.91 -19.23 -5.48
CA TYR A 205 -5.26 -19.31 -6.90
C TYR A 205 -4.60 -18.16 -7.69
N ALA A 206 -4.75 -16.92 -7.21
CA ALA A 206 -4.17 -15.74 -7.85
C ALA A 206 -2.62 -15.79 -7.84
N ALA A 207 -2.01 -16.19 -6.73
CA ALA A 207 -0.57 -16.33 -6.57
C ALA A 207 0.01 -17.36 -7.54
N ARG A 208 -0.59 -18.55 -7.64
CA ARG A 208 -0.18 -19.59 -8.59
C ARG A 208 -0.36 -19.17 -10.04
N GLY A 209 -1.31 -18.28 -10.32
CA GLY A 209 -1.46 -17.63 -11.61
C GLY A 209 -0.41 -16.54 -11.93
N GLY A 210 0.45 -16.19 -10.96
CA GLY A 210 1.50 -15.18 -11.13
C GLY A 210 1.16 -13.79 -10.57
N HIS A 211 0.10 -13.65 -9.77
CA HIS A 211 -0.24 -12.37 -9.15
C HIS A 211 0.64 -12.10 -7.91
N ALA A 212 1.66 -11.26 -8.07
CA ALA A 212 2.69 -11.00 -7.05
C ALA A 212 2.11 -10.48 -5.72
N GLU A 213 1.17 -9.54 -5.77
CA GLU A 213 0.49 -9.03 -4.58
C GLU A 213 -0.27 -10.14 -3.86
N ALA A 214 -0.94 -11.03 -4.59
CA ALA A 214 -1.70 -12.10 -3.93
C ALA A 214 -0.78 -13.10 -3.24
N ALA A 215 0.37 -13.40 -3.86
CA ALA A 215 1.42 -14.20 -3.23
C ALA A 215 1.96 -13.54 -1.95
N TYR A 216 2.13 -12.21 -1.95
CA TYR A 216 2.55 -11.48 -0.75
C TYR A 216 1.49 -11.50 0.36
N HIS A 217 0.22 -11.24 0.06
CA HIS A 217 -0.87 -11.30 1.05
C HIS A 217 -1.08 -12.72 1.61
N MET A 218 -0.98 -13.74 0.76
CA MET A 218 -0.97 -15.15 1.19
C MET A 218 0.18 -15.42 2.18
N ALA A 219 1.38 -14.95 1.86
CA ALA A 219 2.54 -15.12 2.73
C ALA A 219 2.38 -14.39 4.07
N LEU A 220 1.81 -13.18 4.08
CA LEU A 220 1.51 -12.45 5.31
C LEU A 220 0.52 -13.21 6.19
N LEU A 221 -0.54 -13.77 5.59
CA LEU A 221 -1.55 -14.53 6.32
C LEU A 221 -0.97 -15.82 6.92
N LEU A 222 -0.19 -16.58 6.15
CA LEU A 222 0.53 -17.76 6.65
C LEU A 222 1.53 -17.41 7.75
N HIS A 223 2.25 -16.28 7.61
CA HIS A 223 3.20 -15.82 8.61
C HIS A 223 2.51 -15.43 9.92
N ALA A 224 1.36 -14.75 9.83
CA ALA A 224 0.49 -14.47 10.97
C ALA A 224 -0.02 -15.74 11.66
N ALA A 225 -0.31 -16.78 10.87
CA ALA A 225 -0.71 -18.12 11.33
C ALA A 225 0.46 -18.99 11.82
N ARG A 226 1.70 -18.45 11.89
CA ARG A 226 2.92 -19.16 12.31
C ARG A 226 3.37 -20.30 11.38
N ASP A 227 2.87 -20.33 10.14
CA ASP A 227 3.41 -21.22 9.11
C ASP A 227 4.56 -20.52 8.36
N GLU A 228 5.75 -20.56 8.96
CA GLU A 228 6.94 -19.92 8.39
C GLU A 228 7.36 -20.53 7.04
N ASN A 229 7.25 -21.85 6.89
CA ASN A 229 7.68 -22.54 5.68
C ASN A 229 6.74 -22.22 4.51
N GLY A 230 5.42 -22.24 4.75
CA GLY A 230 4.43 -21.82 3.79
C GLY A 230 4.60 -20.36 3.41
N ALA A 231 4.75 -19.48 4.41
CA ALA A 231 4.98 -18.05 4.19
C ALA A 231 6.22 -17.79 3.32
N GLU A 232 7.35 -18.44 3.62
CA GLU A 232 8.59 -18.27 2.86
C GLU A 232 8.45 -18.68 1.39
N ALA A 233 7.70 -19.76 1.11
CA ALA A 233 7.45 -20.21 -0.25
C ALA A 233 6.71 -19.13 -1.08
N PHE A 234 5.67 -18.53 -0.50
CA PHE A 234 4.90 -17.48 -1.16
C PHE A 234 5.63 -16.14 -1.20
N TYR A 235 6.43 -15.79 -0.18
CA TYR A 235 7.32 -14.62 -0.24
C TYR A 235 8.35 -14.77 -1.36
N ARG A 236 8.95 -15.96 -1.54
CA ARG A 236 9.85 -16.21 -2.68
C ARG A 236 9.14 -16.06 -4.02
N LEU A 237 7.89 -16.51 -4.12
CA LEU A 237 7.08 -16.36 -5.32
C LEU A 237 6.83 -14.88 -5.65
N ALA A 238 6.41 -14.09 -4.66
CA ALA A 238 6.20 -12.65 -4.81
C ALA A 238 7.50 -11.89 -5.10
N ALA A 239 8.59 -12.23 -4.41
CA ALA A 239 9.89 -11.59 -4.61
C ALA A 239 10.48 -11.89 -5.99
N ARG A 240 10.22 -13.06 -6.60
CA ARG A 240 10.60 -13.35 -8.00
C ARG A 240 9.93 -12.40 -9.00
N ALA A 241 8.75 -11.87 -8.66
CA ALA A 241 8.05 -10.86 -9.41
C ALA A 241 8.36 -9.42 -8.93
N ASP A 242 9.53 -9.21 -8.31
CA ASP A 242 10.05 -7.92 -7.83
C ASP A 242 9.17 -7.23 -6.77
N HIS A 243 8.35 -8.00 -6.03
CA HIS A 243 7.55 -7.42 -4.95
C HIS A 243 8.46 -6.98 -3.77
N PRO A 244 8.50 -5.68 -3.43
CA PRO A 244 9.50 -5.15 -2.49
C PRO A 244 9.25 -5.56 -1.04
N GLY A 245 7.98 -5.61 -0.62
CA GLY A 245 7.61 -6.08 0.72
C GLY A 245 7.96 -7.56 0.92
N ALA A 246 7.93 -8.36 -0.13
CA ALA A 246 8.25 -9.79 -0.05
C ALA A 246 9.76 -10.01 0.07
N ALA A 247 10.55 -9.25 -0.73
CA ALA A 247 12.00 -9.24 -0.60
C ALA A 247 12.44 -8.79 0.80
N PHE A 248 11.81 -7.74 1.35
CA PHE A 248 12.08 -7.29 2.72
C PHE A 248 11.80 -8.39 3.75
N ARG A 249 10.63 -9.05 3.69
CA ARG A 249 10.27 -10.13 4.62
C ARG A 249 11.21 -11.34 4.53
N LEU A 250 11.66 -11.72 3.35
CA LEU A 250 12.69 -12.76 3.19
C LEU A 250 14.03 -12.33 3.82
N GLY A 251 14.38 -11.05 3.71
CA GLY A 251 15.56 -10.48 4.37
C GLY A 251 15.48 -10.60 5.89
N ASP A 252 14.32 -10.25 6.47
CA ASP A 252 14.07 -10.42 7.91
C ASP A 252 14.19 -11.89 8.33
N MET A 253 13.56 -12.81 7.59
CA MET A 253 13.64 -14.25 7.89
C MET A 253 15.07 -14.78 7.81
N ALA A 254 15.84 -14.37 6.80
CA ALA A 254 17.25 -14.74 6.66
C ALA A 254 18.10 -14.16 7.81
N LEU A 255 17.85 -12.91 8.20
CA LEU A 255 18.55 -12.25 9.29
C LEU A 255 18.28 -12.94 10.63
N CYS A 256 17.04 -13.34 10.91
CA CYS A 256 16.68 -14.13 12.10
C CYS A 256 17.40 -15.49 12.15
N ARG A 257 17.68 -16.09 11.00
CA ARG A 257 18.46 -17.34 10.88
C ARG A 257 19.98 -17.12 10.93
N GLY A 258 20.43 -15.87 10.96
CA GLY A 258 21.85 -15.51 10.92
C GLY A 258 22.49 -15.59 9.52
N ASP A 259 21.70 -15.79 8.47
CA ASP A 259 22.20 -15.79 7.08
C ASP A 259 22.30 -14.36 6.56
N LEU A 260 23.44 -13.72 6.88
CA LEU A 260 23.72 -12.34 6.48
C LEU A 260 23.82 -12.18 4.95
N HIS A 261 24.22 -13.22 4.21
CA HIS A 261 24.42 -13.11 2.77
C HIS A 261 23.06 -13.06 2.04
N THR A 262 22.17 -13.99 2.37
CA THR A 262 20.79 -13.96 1.84
C THR A 262 20.06 -12.70 2.30
N ALA A 263 20.22 -12.32 3.57
CA ALA A 263 19.61 -11.10 4.09
C ALA A 263 20.06 -9.85 3.32
N ARG A 264 21.36 -9.73 3.01
CA ARG A 264 21.90 -8.62 2.21
C ARG A 264 21.23 -8.55 0.84
N VAL A 265 21.22 -9.64 0.08
CA VAL A 265 20.64 -9.68 -1.27
C VAL A 265 19.16 -9.29 -1.25
N CYS A 266 18.41 -9.81 -0.27
CA CYS A 266 16.99 -9.50 -0.10
C CYS A 266 16.74 -8.02 0.24
N PHE A 267 17.49 -7.45 1.19
CA PHE A 267 17.32 -6.05 1.57
C PHE A 267 17.81 -5.08 0.49
N GLU A 268 18.90 -5.38 -0.20
CA GLU A 268 19.39 -4.55 -1.31
C GLU A 268 18.34 -4.48 -2.44
N ARG A 269 17.76 -5.63 -2.82
CA ARG A 269 16.68 -5.66 -3.81
C ARG A 269 15.46 -4.86 -3.37
N ALA A 270 15.05 -4.96 -2.11
CA ALA A 270 13.95 -4.16 -1.57
C ALA A 270 14.29 -2.66 -1.44
N ALA A 271 15.56 -2.32 -1.23
CA ALA A 271 16.03 -0.95 -1.09
C ALA A 271 16.08 -0.20 -2.44
N GLU A 272 16.35 -0.91 -3.53
CA GLU A 272 16.34 -0.38 -4.89
C GLU A 272 14.96 0.10 -5.33
N THR A 273 13.87 -0.48 -4.81
CA THR A 273 12.50 -0.08 -5.17
C THR A 273 12.02 1.18 -4.46
N GLY A 274 12.80 1.76 -3.56
CA GLY A 274 12.46 3.04 -2.92
C GLY A 274 12.18 3.00 -1.42
N ARG A 275 12.04 1.82 -0.78
CA ARG A 275 11.69 1.68 0.65
C ARG A 275 12.84 2.17 1.55
N SER A 276 12.56 3.13 2.43
CA SER A 276 13.56 3.71 3.35
C SER A 276 14.01 2.73 4.43
N ASP A 277 13.08 1.95 4.97
CA ASP A 277 13.33 0.88 5.94
C ASP A 277 14.18 -0.26 5.34
N ALA A 278 13.96 -0.63 4.08
CA ALA A 278 14.79 -1.60 3.36
C ALA A 278 16.22 -1.11 3.20
N ARG A 279 16.43 0.18 2.86
CA ARG A 279 17.78 0.78 2.80
C ARG A 279 18.47 0.75 4.16
N ARG A 280 17.74 1.08 5.24
CA ARG A 280 18.27 1.00 6.61
C ARG A 280 18.71 -0.43 6.95
N MET A 281 17.88 -1.42 6.61
CA MET A 281 18.19 -2.83 6.87
C MET A 281 19.36 -3.35 6.02
N ALA A 282 19.47 -2.93 4.76
CA ALA A 282 20.63 -3.23 3.91
C ALA A 282 21.92 -2.68 4.54
N GLY A 283 21.91 -1.43 5.03
CA GLY A 283 23.04 -0.83 5.76
C GLY A 283 23.39 -1.60 7.03
N LEU A 284 22.38 -2.07 7.79
CA LEU A 284 22.59 -2.89 9.00
C LEU A 284 23.30 -4.21 8.71
N VAL A 285 22.87 -4.91 7.67
CA VAL A 285 23.47 -6.20 7.30
C VAL A 285 24.89 -5.98 6.75
N CYS A 286 25.12 -4.96 5.93
CA CYS A 286 26.46 -4.61 5.46
C CYS A 286 27.41 -4.30 6.63
N ALA A 287 26.95 -3.57 7.65
CA ALA A 287 27.73 -3.25 8.83
C ALA A 287 28.12 -4.52 9.62
N ARG A 288 27.18 -5.48 9.77
CA ARG A 288 27.45 -6.77 10.42
C ARG A 288 28.43 -7.65 9.64
N MET A 289 28.53 -7.42 8.32
CA MET A 289 29.49 -8.11 7.45
C MET A 289 30.83 -7.37 7.33
N ASP A 290 31.03 -6.27 8.06
CA ASP A 290 32.22 -5.39 7.98
C ASP A 290 32.45 -4.77 6.58
N ASP A 291 31.39 -4.66 5.76
CA ASP A 291 31.43 -3.96 4.46
C ASP A 291 31.13 -2.47 4.67
N LYS A 292 32.17 -1.72 5.04
CA LYS A 292 32.06 -0.28 5.37
C LYS A 292 31.60 0.57 4.18
N ALA A 293 32.02 0.24 2.97
CA ALA A 293 31.65 0.98 1.76
C ALA A 293 30.16 0.81 1.45
N ALA A 294 29.64 -0.42 1.49
CA ALA A 294 28.21 -0.65 1.30
C ALA A 294 27.37 -0.09 2.47
N THR A 295 27.89 -0.14 3.70
CA THR A 295 27.26 0.47 4.87
C THR A 295 27.08 1.98 4.68
N ALA A 296 28.14 2.69 4.27
CA ALA A 296 28.08 4.11 3.96
C ALA A 296 27.10 4.42 2.83
N HIS A 297 27.10 3.59 1.77
CA HIS A 297 26.20 3.74 0.63
C HIS A 297 24.72 3.68 1.06
N TRP A 298 24.33 2.63 1.80
CA TRP A 298 22.94 2.39 2.16
C TRP A 298 22.45 3.34 3.25
N TYR A 299 23.23 3.57 4.30
CA TYR A 299 22.83 4.53 5.34
C TYR A 299 22.80 5.96 4.81
N GLY A 300 23.75 6.39 3.98
CA GLY A 300 23.75 7.72 3.39
C GLY A 300 22.48 7.98 2.54
N ARG A 301 21.99 6.97 1.82
CA ARG A 301 20.75 7.06 1.03
C ARG A 301 19.47 7.05 1.87
N ALA A 302 19.51 6.47 3.07
CA ALA A 302 18.36 6.40 3.98
C ALA A 302 18.32 7.57 4.98
N ALA A 303 19.46 8.16 5.30
CA ALA A 303 19.63 9.17 6.34
C ALA A 303 18.79 10.44 6.15
N ALA A 304 18.37 10.73 4.92
CA ALA A 304 17.49 11.87 4.66
C ALA A 304 16.10 11.70 5.29
N ASP A 305 15.58 10.46 5.30
CA ASP A 305 14.18 10.13 5.60
C ASP A 305 14.03 9.32 6.90
N ASP A 306 15.03 8.50 7.22
CA ASP A 306 15.03 7.59 8.38
C ASP A 306 16.01 8.08 9.47
N PRO A 307 15.52 8.38 10.69
CA PRO A 307 16.34 8.93 11.76
C PRO A 307 17.36 7.94 12.33
N GLU A 308 17.06 6.64 12.34
CA GLU A 308 17.98 5.59 12.78
C GLU A 308 19.12 5.43 11.76
N ALA A 309 18.81 5.48 10.46
CA ALA A 309 19.83 5.48 9.42
C ALA A 309 20.72 6.72 9.48
N ALA A 310 20.16 7.90 9.76
CA ALA A 310 20.92 9.14 9.95
C ALA A 310 21.87 9.03 11.14
N PHE A 311 21.40 8.52 12.28
CA PHE A 311 22.22 8.28 13.46
C PHE A 311 23.41 7.35 13.14
N ARG A 312 23.13 6.19 12.51
CA ARG A 312 24.17 5.21 12.17
C ARG A 312 25.16 5.72 11.13
N PHE A 313 24.70 6.52 10.17
CA PHE A 313 25.58 7.18 9.22
C PHE A 313 26.52 8.17 9.92
N GLY A 314 25.99 8.96 10.85
CA GLY A 314 26.78 9.88 11.68
C GLY A 314 27.87 9.16 12.47
N LEU A 315 27.54 8.03 13.10
CA LEU A 315 28.52 7.18 13.80
C LEU A 315 29.63 6.69 12.86
N LEU A 316 29.26 6.23 11.66
CA LEU A 316 30.23 5.74 10.66
C LEU A 316 31.20 6.85 10.21
N LEU A 317 30.69 8.07 9.97
CA LEU A 317 31.52 9.20 9.57
C LEU A 317 32.54 9.59 10.65
N VAL A 318 32.13 9.58 11.92
CA VAL A 318 33.02 9.88 13.05
C VAL A 318 34.05 8.77 13.23
N ALA A 319 33.63 7.50 13.25
CA ALA A 319 34.52 6.38 13.53
C ALA A 319 35.54 6.12 12.41
N GLU A 320 35.12 6.17 11.14
CA GLU A 320 35.96 5.76 10.01
C GLU A 320 36.66 6.93 9.32
N HIS A 321 36.07 8.11 9.33
CA HIS A 321 36.58 9.27 8.59
C HIS A 321 37.03 10.42 9.50
N ASN A 322 36.84 10.28 10.82
CA ASN A 322 37.07 11.35 11.79
C ASN A 322 36.34 12.66 11.38
N ASP A 323 35.23 12.53 10.64
CA ASP A 323 34.45 13.67 10.15
C ASP A 323 33.44 14.08 11.22
N LEU A 324 33.93 14.79 12.23
CA LEU A 324 33.13 15.31 13.33
C LEU A 324 32.04 16.28 12.84
N LYS A 325 32.27 17.02 11.75
CA LYS A 325 31.30 17.97 11.20
C LYS A 325 30.15 17.23 10.48
N GLY A 326 30.47 16.22 9.69
CA GLY A 326 29.50 15.31 9.09
C GLY A 326 28.70 14.55 10.15
N GLY A 327 29.37 14.03 11.18
CA GLY A 327 28.74 13.41 12.34
C GLY A 327 27.71 14.32 13.01
N ARG A 328 28.11 15.54 13.37
CA ARG A 328 27.20 16.57 13.94
C ARG A 328 25.98 16.79 13.05
N HIS A 329 26.19 16.96 11.74
CA HIS A 329 25.11 17.25 10.80
C HIS A 329 24.01 16.18 10.86
N TRP A 330 24.38 14.91 10.81
CA TRP A 330 23.43 13.79 10.81
C TRP A 330 22.85 13.50 12.19
N PHE A 331 23.63 13.65 13.27
CA PHE A 331 23.10 13.54 14.63
C PHE A 331 22.03 14.60 14.91
N ARG A 332 22.27 15.85 14.50
CA ARG A 332 21.28 16.92 14.63
C ARG A 332 20.01 16.62 13.86
N ARG A 333 20.11 16.14 12.61
CA ARG A 333 18.94 15.77 11.78
C ARG A 333 18.13 14.62 12.39
N ALA A 334 18.79 13.64 13.00
CA ALA A 334 18.13 12.55 13.71
C ALA A 334 17.49 13.02 15.03
N ALA A 335 18.18 13.89 15.77
CA ALA A 335 17.68 14.50 17.01
C ALA A 335 16.45 15.39 16.78
N GLU A 336 16.42 16.18 15.69
CA GLU A 336 15.25 16.96 15.25
C GLU A 336 14.01 16.08 15.03
N ARG A 337 14.20 14.78 14.78
CA ARG A 337 13.13 13.78 14.60
C ARG A 337 12.90 12.93 15.86
N GLY A 338 13.48 13.31 17.01
CA GLY A 338 13.30 12.66 18.31
C GLY A 338 14.20 11.47 18.59
N HIS A 339 15.26 11.23 17.80
CA HIS A 339 16.13 10.08 18.00
C HIS A 339 17.07 10.26 19.21
N HIS A 340 16.85 9.47 20.28
CA HIS A 340 17.59 9.62 21.54
C HIS A 340 19.10 9.37 21.45
N GLY A 341 19.54 8.28 20.79
CA GLY A 341 20.97 7.99 20.64
C GLY A 341 21.73 9.15 19.96
N ALA A 342 21.15 9.73 18.92
CA ALA A 342 21.69 10.90 18.24
C ALA A 342 21.77 12.14 19.14
N MET A 343 20.78 12.40 20.01
CA MET A 343 20.85 13.49 20.99
C MET A 343 22.03 13.31 21.95
N VAL A 344 22.26 12.09 22.43
CA VAL A 344 23.38 11.77 23.32
C VAL A 344 24.72 11.99 22.62
N GLU A 345 24.89 11.47 21.40
CA GLU A 345 26.14 11.64 20.63
C GLU A 345 26.36 13.08 20.16
N LEU A 346 25.29 13.83 19.89
CA LEU A 346 25.40 15.25 19.58
C LEU A 346 25.96 16.03 20.76
N ARG A 347 25.47 15.74 21.97
CA ARG A 347 25.94 16.37 23.22
C ARG A 347 27.41 16.09 23.51
N THR A 348 27.90 14.88 23.22
CA THR A 348 29.31 14.53 23.41
C THR A 348 30.20 15.21 22.38
N LEU A 349 29.70 15.43 21.16
CA LEU A 349 30.48 15.95 20.04
C LEU A 349 30.53 17.49 20.00
N LEU A 350 29.52 18.21 20.49
CA LEU A 350 29.47 19.68 20.50
C LEU A 350 30.68 20.37 21.16
N PRO A 351 31.15 19.96 22.36
CA PRO A 351 32.35 20.54 22.98
C PRO A 351 33.62 20.34 22.14
N LEU A 352 33.75 19.19 21.46
CA LEU A 352 34.90 18.86 20.61
C LEU A 352 34.98 19.76 19.37
N LEU A 353 33.84 20.30 18.93
CA LEU A 353 33.76 21.25 17.81
C LEU A 353 33.83 22.72 18.24
N GLY A 354 34.00 23.00 19.55
CA GLY A 354 33.99 24.36 20.09
C GLY A 354 32.62 25.05 20.03
N ALA A 355 31.54 24.27 19.94
CA ALA A 355 30.17 24.78 19.95
C ALA A 355 29.54 24.60 21.35
N SER A 356 28.76 25.59 21.81
CA SER A 356 28.06 25.50 23.10
C SER A 356 26.79 24.65 22.99
N PRO A 357 26.52 23.72 23.94
CA PRO A 357 25.25 22.98 24.04
C PRO A 357 24.02 23.90 24.07
N GLU A 358 24.17 25.13 24.56
CA GLU A 358 23.13 26.16 24.64
C GLU A 358 22.55 26.52 23.27
N THR A 359 23.33 26.36 22.19
CA THR A 359 22.84 26.66 20.82
C THR A 359 21.88 25.63 20.26
N GLU A 360 21.84 24.42 20.84
CA GLU A 360 21.01 23.29 20.40
C GLU A 360 20.19 22.73 21.58
N GLU A 361 20.03 23.51 22.67
CA GLU A 361 19.42 23.07 23.93
C GLU A 361 17.99 22.54 23.75
N CYS A 362 17.21 23.17 22.86
CA CYS A 362 15.85 22.73 22.53
C CYS A 362 15.79 21.38 21.77
N LEU A 363 16.90 20.93 21.18
CA LEU A 363 17.05 19.60 20.55
C LEU A 363 17.62 18.55 21.52
N LEU A 364 18.20 19.00 22.64
CA LEU A 364 18.82 18.16 23.66
C LEU A 364 17.87 17.86 24.84
N ASP A 365 16.70 18.50 24.87
CA ASP A 365 15.60 18.19 25.79
C ASP A 365 14.72 17.08 25.18
N PRO A 366 14.72 15.86 25.73
CA PRO A 366 14.27 14.69 25.00
C PRO A 366 12.74 14.62 24.91
N ALA A 367 12.22 14.54 23.69
CA ALA A 367 11.03 13.74 23.48
C ALA A 367 11.38 12.28 23.82
N ALA A 368 10.78 11.77 24.91
CA ALA A 368 10.09 10.50 24.91
C ALA A 368 10.80 9.33 24.16
N PRO A 369 11.53 8.40 24.83
CA PRO A 369 12.26 7.33 24.14
C PRO A 369 11.35 6.45 23.29
N TYR A 370 11.79 6.27 22.03
CA TYR A 370 11.39 5.23 21.09
C TYR A 370 12.02 3.91 21.54
N TRP A 371 11.26 3.07 22.24
CA TRP A 371 11.69 1.70 22.51
C TRP A 371 11.22 0.79 21.37
N SER A 372 12.17 0.51 20.48
CA SER A 372 12.13 -0.52 19.46
C SER A 372 12.19 -1.91 20.11
N ARG A 373 11.09 -2.40 20.70
CA ARG A 373 10.90 -3.85 20.70
C ARG A 373 10.64 -4.24 19.24
N PRO A 374 11.45 -5.15 18.64
CA PRO A 374 11.09 -5.72 17.36
C PRO A 374 9.70 -6.32 17.54
N ALA A 375 8.77 -5.88 16.70
CA ALA A 375 7.46 -6.50 16.65
C ALA A 375 7.64 -7.99 16.42
N GLU A 376 6.83 -8.80 17.08
CA GLU A 376 6.74 -10.20 16.76
C GLU A 376 6.44 -10.32 15.23
N PRO A 377 7.23 -11.08 14.45
CA PRO A 377 7.11 -11.09 12.99
C PRO A 377 5.68 -11.37 12.47
N GLY A 378 4.93 -12.25 13.14
CA GLY A 378 3.53 -12.52 12.87
C GLY A 378 2.61 -11.32 13.14
N GLN A 379 2.88 -10.50 14.16
CA GLN A 379 2.15 -9.24 14.39
C GLN A 379 2.43 -8.21 13.31
N ALA A 380 3.69 -8.09 12.89
CA ALA A 380 4.05 -7.19 11.80
C ALA A 380 3.34 -7.59 10.50
N ALA A 381 3.21 -8.90 10.23
CA ALA A 381 2.46 -9.39 9.08
C ALA A 381 0.95 -9.10 9.18
N ARG A 382 0.34 -9.29 10.35
CA ARG A 382 -1.07 -8.93 10.59
C ARG A 382 -1.32 -7.44 10.37
N ALA A 383 -0.44 -6.58 10.89
CA ALA A 383 -0.54 -5.14 10.72
C ALA A 383 -0.42 -4.74 9.24
N GLU A 384 0.57 -5.27 8.51
CA GLU A 384 0.70 -5.03 7.07
C GLU A 384 -0.56 -5.47 6.31
N LEU A 385 -1.11 -6.64 6.65
CA LEU A 385 -2.33 -7.15 6.02
C LEU A 385 -3.56 -6.27 6.30
N ALA A 386 -3.71 -5.79 7.54
CA ALA A 386 -4.79 -4.89 7.92
C ALA A 386 -4.68 -3.52 7.22
N VAL A 387 -3.46 -2.97 7.11
CA VAL A 387 -3.21 -1.75 6.34
C VAL A 387 -3.53 -1.97 4.87
N ALA A 388 -3.13 -3.09 4.28
CA ALA A 388 -3.43 -3.41 2.89
C ALA A 388 -4.94 -3.50 2.64
N ALA A 389 -5.68 -4.18 3.53
CA ALA A 389 -7.13 -4.28 3.46
C ALA A 389 -7.81 -2.91 3.60
N ALA A 390 -7.30 -2.02 4.46
CA ALA A 390 -7.81 -0.67 4.62
C ALA A 390 -7.53 0.22 3.39
N ARG A 391 -6.30 0.19 2.86
CA ARG A 391 -5.92 0.92 1.64
C ARG A 391 -6.77 0.50 0.45
N ARG A 392 -7.12 -0.79 0.34
CA ARG A 392 -8.03 -1.30 -0.70
C ARG A 392 -9.41 -0.66 -0.64
N ARG A 393 -9.95 -0.41 0.56
CA ARG A 393 -11.25 0.26 0.75
C ARG A 393 -11.18 1.78 0.52
N GLY A 394 -9.99 2.33 0.24
CA GLY A 394 -9.79 3.77 0.15
C GLY A 394 -9.68 4.47 1.50
N ASP A 395 -9.55 3.72 2.61
CA ASP A 395 -9.34 4.31 3.92
C ASP A 395 -7.92 4.92 4.00
N PRO A 396 -7.75 6.17 4.52
CA PRO A 396 -6.43 6.70 4.83
C PRO A 396 -5.85 5.87 5.98
N ALA A 397 -5.07 4.85 5.62
CA ALA A 397 -4.55 3.86 6.56
C ALA A 397 -3.23 4.32 7.19
N ALA A 398 -3.08 4.05 8.48
CA ALA A 398 -1.84 4.26 9.22
C ALA A 398 -0.68 3.42 8.66
N GLU A 399 0.56 3.78 9.00
CA GLU A 399 1.70 2.94 8.67
C GLU A 399 1.65 1.64 9.50
N PRO A 400 2.07 0.49 8.92
CA PRO A 400 2.06 -0.79 9.63
C PRO A 400 2.84 -0.74 10.95
N ALA A 401 3.91 0.08 11.02
CA ALA A 401 4.70 0.29 12.22
C ALA A 401 3.88 0.92 13.37
N ASP A 402 3.01 1.88 13.07
CA ASP A 402 2.17 2.55 14.07
C ASP A 402 1.11 1.58 14.63
N LEU A 403 0.55 0.75 13.75
CA LEU A 403 -0.38 -0.31 14.13
C LEU A 403 0.27 -1.33 15.05
N VAL A 404 1.44 -1.84 14.66
CA VAL A 404 2.27 -2.71 15.48
C VAL A 404 2.53 -2.09 16.84
N GLU A 405 2.86 -0.80 16.87
CA GLU A 405 3.17 -0.09 18.10
C GLU A 405 1.98 -0.07 19.07
N ILE A 406 0.80 0.29 18.56
CA ILE A 406 -0.45 0.38 19.34
C ILE A 406 -0.90 -1.00 19.81
N LEU A 407 -0.84 -2.01 18.94
CA LEU A 407 -1.27 -3.37 19.23
C LEU A 407 -0.30 -4.12 20.14
N GLY A 408 1.00 -3.79 20.08
CA GLY A 408 2.05 -4.37 20.94
C GLY A 408 1.89 -4.04 22.43
N THR A 409 1.02 -3.09 22.79
CA THR A 409 0.58 -2.87 24.19
C THR A 409 0.00 -4.13 24.82
N TRP A 410 -0.70 -4.94 24.01
CA TRP A 410 -1.24 -6.23 24.41
C TRP A 410 -0.13 -7.13 24.97
N ASP A 411 0.92 -7.35 24.17
CA ASP A 411 2.01 -8.26 24.51
C ASP A 411 2.89 -7.76 25.66
N LEU A 412 3.05 -6.44 25.78
CA LEU A 412 3.75 -5.82 26.91
C LEU A 412 3.09 -6.16 28.26
N VAL A 413 1.78 -6.33 28.27
CA VAL A 413 0.99 -6.55 29.48
C VAL A 413 0.63 -8.03 29.67
N THR A 414 0.35 -8.76 28.59
CA THR A 414 -0.09 -10.16 28.68
C THR A 414 1.02 -11.18 28.52
N GLY A 415 2.24 -10.76 28.15
CA GLY A 415 3.46 -11.58 28.06
C GLY A 415 3.21 -13.04 27.71
N ASP A 416 3.28 -13.39 26.42
CA ASP A 416 3.37 -14.80 26.03
C ASP A 416 4.58 -15.42 26.78
N PRO A 417 4.41 -16.46 27.61
CA PRO A 417 5.38 -16.84 28.65
C PRO A 417 6.68 -17.49 28.13
N VAL A 418 6.98 -17.38 26.82
CA VAL A 418 8.05 -18.16 26.17
C VAL A 418 9.30 -17.33 25.85
N THR A 419 9.22 -16.01 25.73
CA THR A 419 10.42 -15.15 25.74
C THR A 419 10.63 -14.62 27.14
N GLY A 420 11.36 -15.41 27.94
CA GLY A 420 11.75 -15.04 29.29
C GLY A 420 12.55 -13.73 29.29
N ASP A 421 11.87 -12.66 29.66
CA ASP A 421 12.39 -11.62 30.55
C ASP A 421 11.20 -10.92 31.21
N LEU A 422 11.25 -10.94 32.55
CA LEU A 422 10.17 -10.70 33.50
C LEU A 422 9.53 -9.31 33.37
N ILE A 423 8.21 -9.26 33.20
CA ILE A 423 7.38 -8.09 33.59
C ILE A 423 6.17 -8.53 34.45
N THR A 424 5.73 -9.79 34.37
CA THR A 424 4.53 -10.23 35.10
C THR A 424 4.74 -10.48 36.61
N ALA A 425 5.97 -10.68 37.08
CA ALA A 425 6.23 -10.94 38.51
C ALA A 425 6.45 -9.65 39.34
N ASP A 426 7.10 -8.62 38.79
CA ASP A 426 7.40 -7.38 39.54
C ASP A 426 6.23 -6.37 39.53
N LEU A 427 5.24 -6.55 38.66
CA LEU A 427 4.05 -5.69 38.59
C LEU A 427 3.05 -5.90 39.74
N PHE A 428 3.08 -7.07 40.42
CA PHE A 428 2.11 -7.43 41.45
C PHE A 428 2.66 -7.48 42.88
N THR A 429 3.99 -7.35 43.08
CA THR A 429 4.58 -7.22 44.42
C THR A 429 5.37 -5.92 44.49
N GLY A 430 4.73 -4.86 45.00
CA GLY A 430 5.40 -3.60 45.31
C GLY A 430 6.60 -3.84 46.24
N GLY A 431 7.78 -3.45 45.76
CA GLY A 431 9.04 -3.77 46.45
C GLY A 431 10.18 -2.83 46.12
N LEU A 432 9.98 -1.51 46.19
CA LEU A 432 11.08 -0.54 46.27
C LEU A 432 10.74 0.57 47.29
N PHE A 433 10.70 0.21 48.57
CA PHE A 433 11.08 1.10 49.66
C PHE A 433 11.70 0.27 50.80
N THR A 434 13.01 0.40 50.98
CA THR A 434 13.72 -0.08 52.16
C THR A 434 13.47 0.88 53.33
N GLY A 435 12.88 0.40 54.42
CA GLY A 435 12.77 1.10 55.70
C GLY A 435 12.02 0.25 56.72
N GLY A 436 12.72 -0.30 57.71
CA GLY A 436 12.20 -1.34 58.60
C GLY A 436 11.15 -0.89 59.61
N LEU A 437 10.40 -1.87 60.13
CA LEU A 437 10.14 -2.17 61.55
C LEU A 437 8.89 -3.06 61.68
N GLY A 438 9.01 -4.15 62.46
CA GLY A 438 7.97 -4.58 63.40
C GLY A 438 6.82 -5.45 62.90
N ALA A 439 6.76 -6.66 63.43
CA ALA A 439 5.68 -7.65 63.31
C ALA A 439 4.29 -7.15 63.75
N GLY A 440 3.24 -7.68 63.11
CA GLY A 440 1.84 -7.57 63.55
C GLY A 440 0.85 -8.10 62.49
N ASP A 441 -0.01 -9.03 62.91
CA ASP A 441 -0.97 -9.85 62.16
C ASP A 441 -2.08 -9.13 61.35
N PRO A 442 -2.83 -9.85 60.47
CA PRO A 442 -3.64 -9.27 59.40
C PRO A 442 -5.06 -8.90 59.85
N VAL A 443 -5.63 -7.86 59.24
CA VAL A 443 -7.07 -7.57 59.33
C VAL A 443 -7.67 -7.54 57.93
N THR A 444 -8.45 -8.58 57.66
CA THR A 444 -9.47 -8.68 56.61
C THR A 444 -10.47 -7.53 56.71
N GLY A 445 -10.72 -6.84 55.59
CA GLY A 445 -11.74 -5.80 55.49
C GLY A 445 -12.27 -5.68 54.07
N ASP A 446 -13.42 -6.32 53.85
CA ASP A 446 -14.22 -6.33 52.64
C ASP A 446 -15.09 -5.06 52.58
N LEU A 447 -14.89 -4.18 51.59
CA LEU A 447 -15.76 -3.04 51.22
C LEU A 447 -15.36 -2.64 49.79
N GLY A 448 -16.21 -2.49 48.78
CA GLY A 448 -17.66 -2.43 48.65
C GLY A 448 -17.91 -1.81 47.26
N ALA A 449 -18.89 -2.33 46.52
CA ALA A 449 -19.26 -1.87 45.19
C ALA A 449 -19.58 -0.35 45.19
N GLY A 450 -18.87 0.41 44.36
CA GLY A 450 -19.10 1.84 44.14
C GLY A 450 -18.97 2.17 42.66
N SER A 451 -20.10 2.45 42.02
CA SER A 451 -20.21 3.01 40.68
C SER A 451 -19.43 4.32 40.56
N LEU A 452 -18.43 4.38 39.68
CA LEU A 452 -17.74 5.62 39.34
C LEU A 452 -18.51 6.35 38.24
N SER A 453 -19.08 7.49 38.61
CA SER A 453 -19.68 8.46 37.69
C SER A 453 -18.60 9.22 36.92
N SER A 454 -18.93 9.61 35.70
CA SER A 454 -18.18 10.55 34.86
C SER A 454 -17.86 11.87 35.56
N ALA A 455 -16.61 12.07 35.98
CA ALA A 455 -15.98 13.37 36.15
C ALA A 455 -14.48 13.16 36.38
N ASP A 456 -13.68 14.14 35.96
CA ASP A 456 -12.23 14.26 36.16
C ASP A 456 -11.33 13.53 35.15
N VAL A 457 -11.55 13.83 33.85
CA VAL A 457 -10.46 13.85 32.87
C VAL A 457 -9.70 15.18 33.06
N PRO A 458 -8.37 15.19 33.30
CA PRO A 458 -7.62 16.44 33.36
C PRO A 458 -7.52 17.05 31.95
N SER A 459 -8.31 18.08 31.69
CA SER A 459 -8.23 18.92 30.50
C SER A 459 -7.12 19.97 30.67
N GLY A 460 -5.93 19.69 30.13
CA GLY A 460 -4.85 20.65 29.94
C GLY A 460 -4.26 20.50 28.54
N PRO A 461 -3.87 21.59 27.85
CA PRO A 461 -3.35 21.50 26.49
C PRO A 461 -1.93 20.90 26.51
N LEU A 462 -1.75 19.79 25.79
CA LEU A 462 -0.45 19.16 25.55
C LEU A 462 0.41 20.03 24.62
N PRO A 463 1.75 20.09 24.80
CA PRO A 463 2.63 20.85 23.92
C PRO A 463 2.71 20.22 22.53
N ALA A 464 2.61 21.08 21.52
CA ALA A 464 2.60 20.72 20.11
C ALA A 464 3.99 20.32 19.62
N GLY A 465 4.28 19.02 19.62
CA GLY A 465 5.44 18.43 18.94
C GLY A 465 5.05 17.05 18.40
N ASN A 466 5.03 16.90 17.07
CA ASN A 466 4.77 15.65 16.34
C ASN A 466 3.42 14.93 16.52
N GLN A 467 2.32 15.67 16.72
CA GLN A 467 0.97 15.09 16.71
C GLN A 467 0.42 14.68 15.33
N VAL A 468 1.13 14.96 14.23
CA VAL A 468 0.58 14.78 12.87
C VAL A 468 0.43 13.31 12.47
N GLY A 469 1.24 12.38 12.99
CA GLY A 469 1.11 10.94 12.69
C GLY A 469 0.14 10.18 13.62
N ALA A 470 0.26 10.39 14.93
CA ALA A 470 -0.54 9.66 15.92
C ALA A 470 -2.03 10.05 15.91
N ALA A 471 -2.35 11.32 15.63
CA ALA A 471 -3.74 11.78 15.54
C ALA A 471 -4.48 11.17 14.34
N ASP A 472 -3.77 10.91 13.25
CA ASP A 472 -4.31 10.24 12.06
C ASP A 472 -4.50 8.75 12.29
N THR A 473 -3.55 8.08 12.96
CA THR A 473 -3.64 6.64 13.30
C THR A 473 -4.78 6.33 14.27
N VAL A 474 -4.93 7.12 15.33
CA VAL A 474 -6.04 6.99 16.28
C VAL A 474 -7.39 7.22 15.59
N GLY A 475 -7.47 8.25 14.74
CA GLY A 475 -8.68 8.55 13.97
C GLY A 475 -9.02 7.42 12.99
N TRP A 476 -8.02 6.84 12.35
CA TRP A 476 -8.20 5.69 11.47
C TRP A 476 -8.67 4.45 12.24
N LEU A 477 -8.02 4.09 13.35
CA LEU A 477 -8.42 2.94 14.17
C LEU A 477 -9.88 3.06 14.64
N ALA A 478 -10.30 4.26 15.05
CA ALA A 478 -11.68 4.51 15.49
C ALA A 478 -12.69 4.26 14.36
N ARG A 479 -12.40 4.72 13.14
CA ARG A 479 -13.27 4.48 11.97
C ARG A 479 -13.26 3.03 11.52
N ALA A 480 -12.09 2.41 11.43
CA ALA A 480 -11.91 1.05 10.92
C ALA A 480 -12.47 -0.02 11.86
N SER A 481 -12.45 0.22 13.17
CA SER A 481 -12.96 -0.73 14.18
C SER A 481 -14.33 -0.34 14.75
N GLY A 482 -14.75 0.92 14.63
CA GLY A 482 -15.90 1.46 15.36
C GLY A 482 -15.69 1.54 16.88
N VAL A 483 -14.46 1.35 17.38
CA VAL A 483 -14.11 1.60 18.78
C VAL A 483 -14.03 3.11 19.02
N HIS A 484 -14.52 3.56 20.17
CA HIS A 484 -14.56 4.98 20.48
C HIS A 484 -13.14 5.57 20.55
N ARG A 485 -12.93 6.71 19.88
CA ARG A 485 -11.63 7.40 19.79
C ARG A 485 -10.93 7.55 21.14
N ALA A 486 -11.67 8.00 22.16
CA ALA A 486 -11.13 8.20 23.50
C ALA A 486 -10.59 6.90 24.15
N ALA A 487 -11.17 5.74 23.84
CA ALA A 487 -10.67 4.46 24.37
C ALA A 487 -9.32 4.09 23.73
N ILE A 488 -9.13 4.43 22.46
CA ILE A 488 -7.89 4.21 21.70
C ILE A 488 -6.80 5.18 22.17
N GLU A 489 -7.16 6.45 22.42
CA GLU A 489 -6.26 7.44 23.04
C GLU A 489 -5.85 7.02 24.45
N HIS A 490 -6.79 6.51 25.25
CA HIS A 490 -6.53 5.96 26.57
C HIS A 490 -5.60 4.73 26.52
N LEU A 491 -5.80 3.83 25.55
CA LEU A 491 -4.87 2.71 25.28
C LEU A 491 -3.45 3.21 24.99
N GLY A 492 -3.31 4.22 24.13
CA GLY A 492 -2.02 4.85 23.84
C GLY A 492 -1.38 5.50 25.06
N LEU A 493 -2.17 6.17 25.90
CA LEU A 493 -1.70 6.81 27.13
C LEU A 493 -1.22 5.79 28.18
N VAL A 494 -2.02 4.76 28.46
CA VAL A 494 -1.65 3.71 29.43
C VAL A 494 -0.40 2.96 28.95
N ARG A 495 -0.29 2.68 27.65
CA ARG A 495 0.94 2.14 27.07
C ARG A 495 2.15 3.05 27.34
N ALA A 496 2.00 4.35 27.08
CA ALA A 496 3.08 5.31 27.31
C ALA A 496 3.55 5.32 28.77
N THR A 497 2.63 5.19 29.73
CA THR A 497 2.94 5.09 31.16
C THR A 497 3.57 3.75 31.54
N LEU A 498 3.08 2.63 31.01
CA LEU A 498 3.66 1.30 31.25
C LEU A 498 5.08 1.19 30.71
N LEU A 499 5.36 1.84 29.57
CA LEU A 499 6.69 1.94 28.98
C LEU A 499 7.59 2.97 29.67
N ARG A 500 7.03 3.82 30.56
CA ARG A 500 7.74 4.88 31.28
C ARG A 500 7.24 5.02 32.72
N PRO A 501 7.72 4.18 33.65
CA PRO A 501 7.47 4.37 35.07
C PRO A 501 7.90 5.78 35.50
N GLY A 502 6.96 6.59 36.01
CA GLY A 502 7.22 7.91 36.56
C GLY A 502 6.85 9.13 35.70
N THR A 503 6.38 8.97 34.45
CA THR A 503 5.90 10.11 33.63
C THR A 503 4.43 10.48 33.89
N ALA A 504 3.69 9.57 34.49
CA ALA A 504 2.31 9.73 34.93
C ALA A 504 2.07 8.76 36.11
N PRO A 505 0.98 8.93 36.90
CA PRO A 505 0.61 7.94 37.91
C PRO A 505 0.53 6.55 37.28
N TRP A 506 1.07 5.55 37.98
CA TRP A 506 1.03 4.18 37.49
C TRP A 506 -0.43 3.75 37.28
N PRO A 507 -0.78 3.15 36.13
CA PRO A 507 -2.16 2.78 35.86
C PRO A 507 -2.61 1.72 36.86
N THR A 508 -3.83 1.89 37.36
CA THR A 508 -4.47 0.93 38.26
C THR A 508 -4.69 -0.40 37.53
N PRO A 509 -4.78 -1.53 38.26
CA PRO A 509 -5.09 -2.84 37.65
C PRO A 509 -6.38 -2.82 36.80
N ALA A 510 -7.39 -2.04 37.22
CA ALA A 510 -8.64 -1.86 36.47
C ALA A 510 -8.45 -1.07 35.16
N GLU A 511 -7.62 -0.03 35.15
CA GLU A 511 -7.28 0.71 33.93
C GLU A 511 -6.50 -0.15 32.94
N VAL A 512 -5.56 -0.97 33.44
CA VAL A 512 -4.83 -1.94 32.61
C VAL A 512 -5.79 -2.96 32.00
N GLU A 513 -6.71 -3.52 32.79
CA GLU A 513 -7.71 -4.48 32.29
C GLU A 513 -8.66 -3.84 31.25
N HIS A 514 -9.07 -2.59 31.46
CA HIS A 514 -9.91 -1.86 30.53
C HIS A 514 -9.21 -1.61 29.18
N VAL A 515 -7.94 -1.21 29.24
CA VAL A 515 -7.10 -0.97 28.06
C VAL A 515 -6.80 -2.27 27.31
N LEU A 516 -6.57 -3.36 28.04
CA LEU A 516 -6.52 -4.70 27.47
C LEU A 516 -7.85 -5.05 26.77
N GLY A 517 -9.00 -4.82 27.40
CA GLY A 517 -10.31 -5.02 26.77
C GLY A 517 -10.43 -4.28 25.44
N THR A 518 -9.99 -3.02 25.40
CA THR A 518 -9.98 -2.18 24.20
C THR A 518 -9.03 -2.73 23.13
N ALA A 519 -7.82 -3.14 23.50
CA ALA A 519 -6.87 -3.76 22.59
C ALA A 519 -7.38 -5.11 22.03
N ARG A 520 -8.06 -5.95 22.83
CA ARG A 520 -8.73 -7.18 22.34
C ARG A 520 -9.84 -6.85 21.35
N ASP A 521 -10.65 -5.84 21.63
CA ASP A 521 -11.75 -5.44 20.77
C ASP A 521 -11.22 -4.87 19.44
N LEU A 522 -10.22 -3.99 19.49
CA LEU A 522 -9.51 -3.50 18.30
C LEU A 522 -8.94 -4.66 17.47
N ARG A 523 -8.23 -5.59 18.12
CA ARG A 523 -7.67 -6.77 17.45
C ARG A 523 -8.74 -7.59 16.76
N ARG A 524 -9.82 -7.91 17.47
CA ARG A 524 -10.95 -8.68 16.94
C ARG A 524 -11.59 -8.00 15.73
N ARG A 525 -11.84 -6.70 15.83
CA ARG A 525 -12.58 -5.94 14.79
C ARG A 525 -11.74 -5.63 13.56
N LEU A 526 -10.42 -5.56 13.71
CA LEU A 526 -9.48 -5.40 12.59
C LEU A 526 -9.04 -6.73 11.98
N GLY A 527 -9.56 -7.87 12.46
CA GLY A 527 -9.17 -9.21 12.01
C GLY A 527 -7.78 -9.65 12.47
N LEU A 528 -7.19 -8.92 13.42
CA LEU A 528 -5.85 -9.16 13.97
C LEU A 528 -5.94 -10.18 15.12
N ARG A 529 -6.22 -11.45 14.81
CA ARG A 529 -6.27 -12.52 15.83
C ARG A 529 -4.90 -12.90 16.33
#